data_AF-F2U7F4-F1
#
_entry.id   AF-F2U7F4-F1
#
_cell.length_a   1.000
_cell.length_b   1.000
_cell.length_c   1.000
_cell.angle_alpha   90.00
_cell.angle_beta   90.00
_cell.angle_gamma   90.00
#
_symmetry.space_group_name_H-M   'P 1'
#
loop_
_entity.id
_entity.type
_entity.pdbx_description
1 polymer ?
#
loop_
_entity_poly.entity_id
_entity_poly.type
_entity_poly.pdbx_seq_one_letter_code
_entity_poly.pdbx_strand_id
1 'polypeptide(L)' 'MLQVGVSAIAQIARLLVEPACAAAISPLYFPAVAKDAGVDVQELNGPVVAIVCGGSGVTFKQIQDWRKQVGLAPL' A
#
# COMPACT_ATOMS: atom_id res chain seq x y z
N MET A 1 9.81 5.81 10.52
CA MET A 1 8.46 5.23 10.57
C MET A 1 8.00 5.09 9.13
N LEU A 2 8.05 3.88 8.55
CA LEU A 2 7.66 3.67 7.15
C LEU A 2 6.16 3.96 7.02
N GLN A 3 5.80 5.04 6.33
CA GLN A 3 4.41 5.34 6.01
C GLN A 3 3.98 4.46 4.85
N VAL A 4 3.34 3.33 5.15
CA VAL A 4 2.86 2.40 4.12
C VAL A 4 1.41 2.73 3.75
N GLY A 5 1.08 2.58 2.47
CA GLY A 5 -0.24 2.88 1.90
C GLY A 5 -0.09 3.55 0.54
N VAL A 6 -1.12 4.29 0.11
CA VAL A 6 -1.09 5.07 -1.15
C VAL A 6 0.12 6.01 -1.24
N SER A 7 0.61 6.51 -0.11
CA SER A 7 1.78 7.38 -0.02
C SER A 7 3.12 6.68 -0.27
N ALA A 8 3.26 5.40 0.11
CA ALA A 8 4.48 4.64 -0.15
C ALA A 8 4.65 4.39 -1.65
N ILE A 9 3.57 4.02 -2.32
CA ILE A 9 3.54 3.75 -3.75
C ILE A 9 3.86 5.02 -4.55
N ALA A 10 3.28 6.16 -4.14
CA ALA A 10 3.57 7.46 -4.75
C ALA A 10 5.05 7.86 -4.63
N GLN A 11 5.70 7.57 -3.50
CA GLN A 11 7.09 7.94 -3.26
C GLN A 11 8.09 6.97 -3.91
N ILE A 12 7.86 5.66 -3.78
CA ILE A 12 8.80 4.61 -4.21
C ILE A 12 8.66 4.34 -5.70
N ALA A 13 7.42 4.19 -6.18
CA ALA A 13 7.13 3.77 -7.56
C ALA A 13 6.68 4.92 -8.47
N ARG A 14 6.50 6.14 -7.93
CA ARG A 14 5.96 7.31 -8.66
C ARG A 14 4.58 7.06 -9.28
N LEU A 15 3.78 6.21 -8.64
CA LEU A 15 2.43 5.86 -9.06
C LEU A 15 1.40 6.36 -8.04
N LEU A 16 0.35 7.02 -8.52
CA LEU A 16 -0.83 7.33 -7.71
C LEU A 16 -1.81 6.17 -7.84
N VAL A 17 -2.25 5.63 -6.71
CA VAL A 17 -3.20 4.51 -6.68
C VAL A 17 -4.26 4.75 -5.62
N GLU A 18 -5.42 4.14 -5.78
CA GLU A 18 -6.51 4.21 -4.79
C GLU A 18 -6.18 3.41 -3.52
N PRO A 19 -6.84 3.70 -2.38
CA PRO A 19 -6.67 2.94 -1.15
C PRO A 19 -6.92 1.44 -1.32
N ALA A 20 -7.87 1.05 -2.19
CA ALA A 20 -8.13 -0.34 -2.51
C ALA A 20 -6.91 -1.05 -3.14
N CYS A 21 -6.21 -0.37 -4.06
CA CYS A 21 -4.97 -0.91 -4.64
C CYS A 21 -3.86 -1.01 -3.61
N ALA A 22 -3.71 0.00 -2.75
CA ALA A 22 -2.71 -0.03 -1.69
C ALA A 22 -2.99 -1.15 -0.66
N ALA A 23 -4.26 -1.44 -0.39
CA ALA A 23 -4.65 -2.56 0.49
C ALA A 23 -4.24 -3.91 -0.09
N ALA A 24 -4.40 -4.12 -1.40
CA ALA A 24 -4.03 -5.36 -2.08
C ALA A 24 -2.53 -5.70 -1.96
N ILE A 25 -1.66 -4.67 -1.88
CA ILE A 25 -0.21 -4.86 -1.74
C ILE A 25 0.30 -4.65 -0.32
N SER A 26 -0.59 -4.30 0.63
CA SER A 26 -0.22 -4.09 2.03
C SER A 26 0.44 -5.30 2.72
N PRO A 27 0.11 -6.57 2.38
CA PRO A 27 0.78 -7.73 2.97
C PRO A 27 2.30 -7.78 2.69
N LEU A 28 2.78 -7.15 1.61
CA LEU A 28 4.21 -7.06 1.29
C LEU A 28 5.00 -6.17 2.26
N TYR A 29 4.32 -5.23 2.90
CA TYR A 29 4.91 -4.29 3.84
C TYR A 29 4.57 -4.62 5.29
N PHE A 30 3.48 -5.36 5.51
CA PHE A 30 3.01 -5.81 6.81
C PHE A 30 2.90 -7.34 6.83
N PRO A 31 4.00 -8.07 7.13
CA PRO A 31 4.01 -9.52 7.14
C PRO A 31 2.95 -10.16 8.05
N ALA A 32 2.55 -9.45 9.12
CA ALA A 32 1.46 -9.87 9.98
C ALA A 32 0.12 -10.01 9.23
N VAL A 33 -0.18 -9.11 8.29
CA VAL A 33 -1.40 -9.18 7.47
C VAL A 33 -1.38 -10.40 6.55
N ALA A 34 -0.22 -10.72 5.98
CA ALA A 34 -0.05 -11.94 5.18
C ALA A 34 -0.30 -13.19 6.05
N LYS A 35 0.30 -13.21 7.25
CA LYS A 35 0.17 -14.31 8.20
C LYS A 35 -1.27 -14.52 8.67
N ASP A 36 -1.99 -13.44 8.98
CA ASP A 36 -3.41 -13.48 9.36
C ASP A 36 -4.29 -14.03 8.23
N ALA A 37 -3.88 -13.83 6.97
CA ALA A 37 -4.51 -14.40 5.79
C ALA A 37 -4.08 -15.86 5.49
N GLY A 38 -3.29 -16.49 6.37
CA GLY A 38 -2.81 -17.86 6.22
C GLY A 38 -1.62 -18.00 5.26
N VAL A 39 -0.94 -16.91 4.93
CA VAL A 39 0.25 -16.90 4.07
C VAL A 39 1.48 -16.58 4.92
N ASP A 40 2.36 -17.57 5.12
CA ASP A 40 3.68 -17.31 5.67
C ASP A 40 4.64 -16.92 4.54
N VAL A 41 5.00 -15.63 4.51
CA VAL A 41 5.92 -15.09 3.51
C VAL A 41 7.32 -15.69 3.59
N GLN A 42 7.72 -16.29 4.72
CA GLN A 42 9.01 -16.98 4.84
C GLN A 42 9.01 -18.38 4.21
N GLU A 43 7.84 -18.98 4.01
CA GLU A 43 7.70 -20.29 3.36
C GLU A 43 7.57 -20.17 1.83
N LEU A 44 7.47 -18.95 1.29
CA LEU A 44 7.39 -18.71 -0.15
C LEU A 44 8.76 -18.93 -0.82
N ASN A 45 8.83 -19.95 -1.68
CA ASN A 45 10.00 -20.19 -2.52
C ASN A 45 9.86 -19.44 -3.85
N GLY A 46 10.66 -18.38 -4.04
CA GLY A 46 10.76 -17.64 -5.30
C GLY A 46 10.19 -16.21 -5.27
N PRO A 47 10.20 -15.50 -6.41
CA PRO A 47 9.74 -14.12 -6.48
C PRO A 47 8.22 -14.01 -6.33
N VAL A 48 7.78 -13.00 -5.57
CA VAL A 48 6.35 -12.65 -5.40
C VAL A 48 5.98 -11.53 -6.36
N VAL A 49 4.89 -11.71 -7.09
CA VAL A 49 4.34 -10.69 -8.00
C VAL A 49 3.11 -10.04 -7.35
N ALA A 50 3.11 -8.72 -7.26
CA ALA A 50 1.95 -7.95 -6.81
C ALA A 50 1.27 -7.23 -7.98
N ILE A 51 -0.05 -7.40 -8.09
CA ILE A 51 -0.86 -6.68 -9.07
C ILE A 51 -1.17 -5.29 -8.51
N VAL A 52 -0.60 -4.26 -9.13
CA VAL A 52 -0.94 -2.86 -8.85
C VAL A 52 -2.16 -2.50 -9.69
N CYS A 53 -3.36 -2.73 -9.15
CA CYS A 53 -4.61 -2.49 -9.89
C CYS A 53 -4.90 -1.00 -10.16
N GLY A 54 -4.20 -0.09 -9.49
CA GLY A 54 -4.25 1.35 -9.74
C GLY A 54 -5.54 1.98 -9.21
N GLY A 55 -6.49 2.21 -10.12
CA GLY A 55 -7.70 3.00 -9.91
C GLY A 55 -7.57 4.44 -10.42
N SER A 56 -8.69 5.03 -10.88
CA SER A 56 -8.73 6.37 -11.49
C SER A 56 -9.30 7.45 -10.58
N GLY A 57 -9.83 7.10 -9.41
CA GLY A 57 -10.43 8.01 -8.43
C GLY A 57 -9.43 8.61 -7.45
N VAL A 58 -8.13 8.65 -7.81
CA VAL A 58 -7.06 9.20 -6.97
C VAL A 58 -6.39 10.41 -7.60
N THR A 59 -6.11 11.39 -6.76
CA THR A 59 -5.34 12.60 -7.05
C THR A 59 -4.40 12.88 -5.89
N PHE A 60 -3.40 13.74 -6.10
CA PHE A 60 -2.50 14.16 -5.02
C PHE A 60 -3.25 14.79 -3.84
N LYS A 61 -4.27 15.62 -4.12
CA LYS A 61 -5.12 16.22 -3.08
C LYS A 61 -5.83 15.16 -2.24
N GLN A 62 -6.43 14.16 -2.88
CA GLN A 62 -7.11 13.08 -2.16
C GLN A 62 -6.15 12.29 -1.26
N ILE A 63 -4.90 12.07 -1.69
CA ILE A 63 -3.90 11.43 -0.83
C ILE A 63 -3.60 12.28 0.41
N GLN A 64 -3.46 13.60 0.26
CA GLN A 64 -3.28 14.49 1.41
C GLN A 64 -4.50 14.50 2.35
N ASP A 65 -5.71 14.50 1.79
CA ASP A 65 -6.96 14.45 2.55
C ASP A 65 -7.07 13.15 3.35
N TRP A 66 -6.81 11.99 2.74
CA TRP A 66 -6.84 10.68 3.42
C TRP A 66 -5.81 10.59 4.55
N ARG A 67 -4.58 11.11 4.34
CA ARG A 67 -3.55 11.14 5.39
C ARG A 67 -4.02 11.93 6.61
N LYS A 68 -4.60 13.12 6.38
CA LYS A 68 -5.15 13.96 7.44
C LYS A 68 -6.29 13.25 8.20
N GLN A 69 -7.17 12.55 7.50
CA GLN A 69 -8.30 11.82 8.10
C GLN A 69 -7.87 10.73 9.09
N VAL A 70 -6.71 10.09 8.84
CA VAL A 70 -6.18 9.03 9.71
C VAL A 70 -5.05 9.52 10.64
N GLY A 71 -4.89 10.84 10.79
CA GLY A 71 -3.94 11.45 11.72
C GLY A 71 -2.48 11.42 11.27
N LEU A 72 -2.21 11.22 9.98
CA LEU A 72 -0.87 11.28 9.40
C LEU A 72 -0.53 12.71 8.93
N ALA A 73 0.74 13.08 9.06
CA ALA A 73 1.26 14.34 8.52
C ALA A 73 1.07 14.39 6.99
N PRO A 74 1.01 15.58 6.36
CA PRO A 74 1.02 15.71 4.90
C PRO A 74 2.21 14.98 4.25
N LEU A 75 2.08 14.66 2.96
CA LEU A 75 3.18 14.13 2.14
C LEU A 75 4.31 15.17 2.02
#